data_AF-A0A8G1UCC7-F1
#
_entry.id   AF-A0A8G1UCC7-F1
#
_cell.length_a   1.000
_cell.length_b   1.000
_cell.length_c   1.000
_cell.angle_alpha   90.00
_cell.angle_beta   90.00
_cell.angle_gamma   90.00
#
_symmetry.space_group_name_H-M   'P 1'
#
loop_
_entity.id
_entity.type
_entity.pdbx_description
1 polymer ?
#
loop_
_entity_poly.entity_id
_entity_poly.type
_entity_poly.pdbx_seq_one_letter_code
_entity_poly.pdbx_strand_id
1 'polypeptide(L)'
;MTAQPEITQRDLRSRSKEIMDAVQAGQAFTVTRDGHRIGELVPLRRRRRFVSRSEFAAMSRSAPDLSLDAFRADQDATADQHPDDPYAR
;
A
#
# COMPACT_ATOMS: atom_id res chain seq x y z
N MET A 1 15.62 10.17 -3.29
CA MET A 1 15.51 8.91 -2.53
C MET A 1 15.79 9.26 -1.07
N THR A 2 14.78 9.22 -0.20
CA THR A 2 15.02 9.46 1.24
C THR A 2 15.84 8.29 1.77
N ALA A 3 17.04 8.58 2.28
CA ALA A 3 17.90 7.55 2.87
C ALA A 3 17.14 6.90 4.04
N GLN A 4 16.86 5.61 3.93
CA GLN A 4 16.28 4.85 5.03
C GLN A 4 17.33 4.75 6.15
N PRO A 5 16.95 4.96 7.43
CA PRO A 5 17.88 4.81 8.54
C PRO A 5 18.46 3.39 8.58
N GLU A 6 19.78 3.30 8.74
CA GLU A 6 20.51 2.03 8.81
C GLU A 6 20.53 1.51 10.25
N ILE A 7 20.26 0.22 10.42
CA ILE A 7 20.32 -0.48 11.70
C ILE A 7 21.20 -1.72 11.59
N THR A 8 22.02 -1.96 12.60
CA THR A 8 22.87 -3.15 12.66
C THR A 8 22.14 -4.32 13.33
N GLN A 9 22.70 -5.52 13.22
CA GLN A 9 22.25 -6.67 14.01
C GLN A 9 22.30 -6.40 15.54
N ARG A 10 23.25 -5.58 15.99
CA ARG A 10 23.33 -5.16 17.41
C ARG A 10 22.18 -4.24 17.81
N ASP A 11 21.72 -3.38 16.90
CA ASP A 11 20.57 -2.52 17.17
C ASP A 11 19.29 -3.35 17.28
N LEU A 12 19.13 -4.35 16.42
CA LEU A 12 18.01 -5.29 16.48
C LEU A 12 17.95 -6.02 17.83
N ARG A 13 19.08 -6.45 18.41
CA ARG A 13 19.06 -7.13 19.72
C ARG A 13 18.82 -6.18 20.90
N SER A 14 19.30 -4.94 20.82
CA SER A 14 19.33 -4.01 21.96
C SER A 14 18.14 -3.06 22.01
N ARG A 15 17.53 -2.75 20.86
CA ARG A 15 16.41 -1.82 20.71
C ARG A 15 15.24 -2.43 19.94
N SER A 16 15.07 -3.76 20.01
CA SER A 16 14.03 -4.49 19.26
C SER A 16 12.65 -3.84 19.41
N LYS A 17 12.24 -3.52 20.64
CA LYS A 17 10.94 -2.90 20.92
C LYS A 17 10.76 -1.57 20.18
N GLU A 18 11.69 -0.64 20.35
CA GLU A 18 11.64 0.68 19.72
C GLU A 18 11.61 0.58 18.19
N ILE A 19 12.42 -0.30 17.62
CA ILE A 19 12.47 -0.52 16.17
C ILE A 19 11.15 -1.09 15.66
N MET A 20 10.56 -2.08 16.36
CA MET A 20 9.28 -2.68 15.96
C MET A 20 8.12 -1.68 16.10
N ASP A 21 8.12 -0.85 17.15
CA ASP A 21 7.14 0.23 17.34
C ASP A 21 7.24 1.26 16.21
N ALA A 22 8.46 1.65 15.83
CA ALA A 22 8.70 2.57 14.70
C ALA A 22 8.25 1.97 13.36
N VAL A 23 8.50 0.68 13.13
CA VAL A 23 8.01 -0.04 11.94
C VAL A 23 6.50 -0.09 11.94
N GLN A 24 5.86 -0.38 13.08
CA GLN A 24 4.40 -0.36 13.19
C GLN A 24 3.82 1.04 12.89
N ALA A 25 4.54 2.10 13.26
CA ALA A 25 4.19 3.49 12.93
C ALA A 25 4.47 3.87 11.46
N GLY A 26 5.08 2.98 10.66
CA GLY A 26 5.31 3.17 9.24
C GLY A 26 6.73 3.54 8.84
N GLN A 27 7.69 3.53 9.78
CA GLN A 27 9.11 3.74 9.48
C GLN A 27 9.72 2.51 8.81
N ALA A 28 10.62 2.72 7.86
CA ALA A 28 11.39 1.65 7.23
C ALA A 28 12.88 1.77 7.57
N PHE A 29 13.56 0.63 7.71
CA PHE A 29 14.97 0.58 8.06
C PHE A 29 15.75 -0.31 7.11
N THR A 30 16.99 0.04 6.81
CA THR A 30 17.94 -0.84 6.13
C THR A 30 18.74 -1.61 7.16
N VAL A 31 18.71 -2.94 7.10
CA VAL A 31 19.46 -3.82 8.00
C VAL A 31 20.87 -4.04 7.44
N THR A 32 21.87 -3.82 8.28
CA THR A 32 23.28 -4.04 7.95
C THR A 32 23.94 -5.07 8.86
N ARG A 33 24.94 -5.76 8.31
CA ARG A 33 25.86 -6.65 9.01
C ARG A 33 27.27 -6.32 8.56
N ASP A 34 28.16 -5.99 9.51
CA ASP A 34 29.55 -5.64 9.24
C ASP A 34 29.70 -4.54 8.16
N GLY A 35 28.82 -3.52 8.21
CA GLY A 35 28.78 -2.41 7.24
C GLY A 35 28.13 -2.73 5.89
N HIS A 36 27.72 -3.98 5.66
CA HIS A 36 27.08 -4.41 4.42
C HIS A 36 25.57 -4.49 4.59
N ARG A 37 24.82 -3.95 3.63
CA ARG A 37 23.35 -4.03 3.61
C ARG A 37 22.92 -5.46 3.30
N ILE A 38 22.09 -6.04 4.17
CA ILE A 38 21.64 -7.43 4.06
C ILE A 38 20.12 -7.55 3.88
N GLY A 39 19.36 -6.48 4.15
CA GLY A 39 17.92 -6.51 3.99
C GLY A 39 17.25 -5.21 4.41
N GLU A 40 15.93 -5.21 4.35
CA GLU A 40 15.10 -4.08 4.79
C GLU A 40 14.04 -4.57 5.77
N LEU A 41 13.78 -3.77 6.79
CA LEU A 41 12.65 -3.94 7.68
C LEU A 41 11.61 -2.86 7.31
N VAL A 42 10.57 -3.29 6.61
CA VAL A 42 9.53 -2.41 6.09
C VAL A 42 8.17 -2.71 6.73
N PRO A 43 7.33 -1.69 6.97
CA PRO A 43 5.97 -1.90 7.44
C PRO A 43 5.18 -2.69 6.41
N LEU A 44 4.41 -3.67 6.89
CA LEU A 44 3.45 -4.36 6.05
C LEU A 44 2.32 -3.39 5.68
N ARG A 45 2.27 -2.98 4.41
CA ARG A 45 1.16 -2.18 3.90
C ARG A 45 -0.10 -3.02 3.92
N ARG A 46 -1.06 -2.70 4.79
CA ARG A 46 -2.44 -3.17 4.61
C ARG A 46 -2.87 -2.68 3.23
N ARG A 47 -3.15 -3.61 2.30
CA ARG A 47 -3.83 -3.30 1.04
C ARG A 47 -5.12 -2.58 1.42
N ARG A 48 -5.17 -1.27 1.20
CA ARG A 48 -6.37 -0.48 1.44
C ARG A 48 -7.40 -0.95 0.43
N ARG A 49 -8.30 -1.83 0.87
CA ARG A 49 -9.43 -2.27 0.05
C ARG A 49 -10.42 -1.12 -0.17
N PHE A 50 -10.44 -0.17 0.76
CA PHE A 50 -11.21 1.05 0.72
C PHE A 50 -10.29 2.23 1.01
N VAL A 51 -10.43 3.29 0.21
CA VAL A 51 -9.75 4.58 0.39
C VAL A 51 -10.81 5.65 0.62
N SER A 52 -10.46 6.69 1.37
CA SER A 52 -11.37 7.83 1.48
C SER A 52 -11.50 8.54 0.13
N ARG A 53 -12.58 9.30 -0.06
CA ARG A 53 -12.75 10.13 -1.26
C ARG A 53 -11.59 11.11 -1.47
N SER A 54 -11.03 11.64 -0.38
CA SER A 54 -9.90 12.57 -0.43
C SER A 54 -8.60 11.88 -0.85
N GLU A 55 -8.34 10.67 -0.35
CA GLU A 55 -7.17 9.88 -0.75
C GLU A 55 -7.26 9.41 -2.20
N PHE A 56 -8.44 8.95 -2.63
CA PHE A 56 -8.67 8.60 -4.03
C PHE A 56 -8.39 9.80 -4.95
N ALA A 57 -8.96 10.97 -4.65
CA ALA A 57 -8.69 12.18 -5.43
C ALA A 57 -7.21 12.55 -5.43
N ALA A 58 -6.52 12.41 -4.28
CA ALA A 58 -5.10 12.71 -4.17
C ALA A 58 -4.21 11.76 -4.99
N MET A 59 -4.54 10.47 -5.01
CA MET A 59 -3.83 9.45 -5.77
C MET A 59 -4.10 9.56 -7.28
N SER A 60 -5.30 9.96 -7.67
CA SER A 60 -5.70 10.09 -9.08
C SER A 60 -5.29 11.42 -9.73
N ARG A 61 -4.55 12.31 -9.04
CA ARG A 61 -4.13 13.61 -9.61
C ARG A 61 -3.28 13.52 -10.87
N SER A 62 -2.54 12.43 -11.02
CA SER A 62 -1.72 12.16 -12.22
C SER A 62 -2.38 11.18 -13.18
N ALA A 63 -3.66 10.84 -12.97
CA ALA A 63 -4.39 9.99 -13.89
C ALA A 63 -4.59 10.74 -15.22
N PRO A 64 -4.54 10.03 -16.36
CA PRO A 64 -4.91 10.62 -17.64
C PRO A 64 -6.37 11.09 -17.61
N ASP A 65 -6.68 12.07 -18.47
CA ASP A 65 -8.05 12.51 -18.64
C ASP A 65 -8.93 11.36 -19.15
N LEU A 66 -10.13 11.23 -18.60
CA LEU A 66 -11.05 10.14 -18.87
C LEU A 66 -12.39 10.73 -19.29
N SER A 67 -12.86 10.36 -20.48
CA SER A 67 -14.23 10.65 -20.89
C SER A 67 -15.20 9.86 -20.00
N LEU A 68 -15.95 10.57 -19.17
CA LEU A 68 -16.94 9.98 -18.27
C LEU A 68 -18.04 9.23 -19.03
N ASP A 69 -18.43 9.73 -20.21
CA ASP A 69 -19.48 9.11 -21.01
C ASP A 69 -18.99 7.81 -21.64
N ALA A 70 -17.77 7.79 -22.18
CA ALA A 70 -17.17 6.57 -22.72
C ALA A 70 -16.94 5.52 -21.62
N PHE A 71 -16.48 5.97 -20.44
CA PHE A 71 -16.30 5.09 -19.28
C PHE A 71 -17.64 4.48 -18.84
N ARG A 72 -18.71 5.27 -18.76
CA ARG A 72 -20.04 4.75 -18.39
C ARG A 72 -20.57 3.75 -19.41
N ALA A 73 -20.45 4.06 -20.70
CA ALA A 73 -20.88 3.15 -21.76
C ALA A 73 -20.13 1.80 -21.71
N ASP A 74 -18.83 1.81 -21.41
CA ASP A 74 -18.03 0.59 -21.24
C ASP A 74 -18.48 -0.23 -20.01
N GLN A 75 -18.75 0.43 -18.88
CA GLN A 75 -19.28 -0.22 -17.69
C GLN A 75 -20.67 -0.83 -17.95
N ASP A 76 -21.57 -0.12 -18.62
CA ASP A 76 -22.90 -0.62 -18.95
C ASP A 76 -22.84 -1.81 -19.91
N ALA A 77 -21.87 -1.84 -20.82
CA ALA A 77 -21.68 -2.95 -21.76
C ALA A 77 -21.06 -4.21 -21.11
N THR A 78 -20.31 -4.05 -20.01
CA THR A 78 -19.53 -5.15 -19.39
C THR A 78 -20.06 -5.63 -18.06
N ALA A 79 -20.80 -4.80 -17.32
CA ALA A 79 -21.40 -5.19 -16.07
C ALA A 79 -22.59 -6.10 -16.32
N ASP A 80 -22.57 -7.29 -15.72
CA ASP A 80 -23.79 -8.06 -15.53
C ASP A 80 -24.60 -7.38 -14.43
N GLN A 81 -25.55 -6.53 -14.84
CA GLN A 81 -26.38 -5.75 -13.93
C GLN A 81 -27.51 -6.57 -13.31
N HIS A 82 -27.66 -7.84 -13.73
CA HIS A 82 -28.61 -8.73 -13.10
C HIS A 82 -27.97 -9.36 -11.86
N PRO A 83 -28.47 -9.08 -10.63
CA PRO A 83 -28.04 -9.88 -9.49
C PRO A 83 -28.40 -11.33 -9.78
N ASP A 84 -27.45 -12.26 -9.66
CA ASP A 84 -27.76 -13.69 -9.62
C ASP A 84 -28.87 -13.88 -8.57
N ASP A 85 -30.09 -14.21 -9.00
CA ASP A 85 -31.19 -14.51 -8.10
C ASP A 85 -31.03 -15.98 -7.70
N PRO A 86 -30.60 -16.28 -6.46
CA PRO A 86 -30.39 -17.66 -6.02
C PRO A 86 -31.69 -18.46 -5.92
N TYR A 87 -32.86 -17.83 -6.10
CA TYR A 87 -34.19 -18.45 -6.02
C TYR A 87 -34.96 -18.43 -7.35
N ALA A 88 -34.37 -17.94 -8.45
CA ALA A 88 -34.96 -18.06 -9.78
C ALA A 88 -34.80 -19.51 -10.30
N ARG A 89 -35.72 -20.39 -9.87
CA ARG A 89 -35.88 -21.74 -10.43
C ARG A 89 -37.36 -22.04 -10.66
#